data_AF-A0A838JHQ4-F1
#
_entry.id   AF-A0A838JHQ4-F1
#
_cell.length_a   1.000
_cell.length_b   1.000
_cell.length_c   1.000
_cell.angle_alpha   90.00
_cell.angle_beta   90.00
_cell.angle_gamma   90.00
#
_symmetry.space_group_name_H-M   'P 1'
#
loop_
_entity.id
_entity.type
_entity.pdbx_description
1 polymer ?
#
loop_
_entity_poly.entity_id
_entity_poly.type
_entity_poly.pdbx_seq_one_letter_code
_entity_poly.pdbx_strand_id
1 'polypeptide(L)' 'MKNRYYVQPLTDQVFLVRERKSVDGGPGPNDRIVRSFAIRADAYMHVNTLNTSATATPAATTSNVSK' A
#
# COMPACT_ATOMS: atom_id res chain seq x y z
N MET A 1 -1.83 -13.86 -4.36
CA MET A 1 -1.40 -12.44 -4.37
C MET A 1 -1.45 -11.92 -2.95
N LYS A 2 -0.30 -11.64 -2.33
CA LYS A 2 -0.24 -11.31 -0.89
C LYS A 2 -0.10 -9.80 -0.73
N ASN A 3 -1.12 -9.15 -0.15
CA ASN A 3 -1.13 -7.72 0.12
C ASN A 3 0.08 -7.32 0.98
N ARG A 4 0.92 -6.42 0.46
CA ARG A 4 2.12 -5.92 1.13
C ARG A 4 1.84 -4.70 2.00
N TYR A 5 0.78 -3.97 1.72
CA TYR A 5 0.42 -2.74 2.44
C TYR A 5 -0.85 -2.93 3.26
N TYR A 6 -0.89 -2.31 4.44
CA TYR A 6 -2.06 -2.33 5.33
C TYR A 6 -2.23 -0.98 6.05
N VAL A 7 -3.45 -0.73 6.54
CA VAL A 7 -3.77 0.44 7.37
C VAL A 7 -3.68 0.04 8.85
N GLN A 8 -2.96 0.84 9.63
CA GLN A 8 -2.93 0.79 11.09
C GLN A 8 -3.57 2.07 11.65
N PRO A 9 -4.73 2.00 12.31
CA PRO A 9 -5.24 3.10 13.12
C PRO A 9 -4.31 3.34 14.31
N LEU A 10 -3.83 4.57 14.46
CA LEU A 10 -3.03 4.98 15.62
C LEU A 10 -3.90 5.69 16.66
N THR A 11 -4.83 6.52 16.19
CA THR A 11 -5.87 7.19 16.95
C THR A 11 -7.14 7.26 16.12
N ASP A 12 -8.23 7.82 16.65
CA ASP A 12 -9.48 8.01 15.92
C ASP A 12 -9.32 8.90 14.67
N GLN A 13 -8.27 9.72 14.62
CA GLN A 13 -8.01 10.68 13.55
C GLN A 13 -6.74 10.39 12.76
N VAL A 14 -5.93 9.41 13.15
CA VAL A 14 -4.63 9.16 12.50
C VAL A 14 -4.56 7.72 12.03
N PHE A 15 -4.45 7.56 10.70
CA PHE A 15 -4.32 6.27 10.03
C PHE A 15 -2.96 6.18 9.34
N LEU A 16 -2.18 5.17 9.68
CA LEU A 16 -0.88 4.92 9.09
C LEU A 16 -0.99 3.83 8.03
N VAL A 17 -0.40 4.06 6.86
CA VAL A 17 -0.17 3.01 5.86
C VAL A 17 1.24 2.45 6.08
N ARG A 18 1.32 1.14 6.28
CA ARG A 18 2.57 0.43 6.54
C ARG A 18 2.82 -0.64 5.49
N GLU A 19 4.10 -0.85 5.18
CA GLU A 19 4.58 -1.92 4.31
C GLU A 19 5.12 -3.08 5.15
N ARG A 20 4.59 -4.28 4.93
CA ARG A 20 5.03 -5.51 5.58
C ARG A 20 6.42 -5.90 5.11
N LYS A 21 7.33 -6.08 6.05
CA LYS A 21 8.67 -6.63 5.76
C LYS A 21 8.66 -8.10 5.39
N SER A 22 7.72 -8.87 5.95
CA SER A 22 7.55 -10.28 5.67
C SER A 22 6.12 -10.56 5.26
N VAL A 23 5.98 -11.41 4.25
CA VAL A 23 4.68 -11.83 3.74
C VAL A 23 4.05 -12.92 4.62
N ASP A 24 4.86 -13.57 5.46
CA ASP A 24 4.47 -14.64 6.37
C ASP A 24 4.37 -14.16 7.83
N GLY A 25 5.03 -13.05 8.17
CA GLY A 25 4.88 -12.38 9.47
C GLY A 25 3.71 -11.38 9.46
N GLY A 26 2.84 -11.41 10.46
CA GLY A 26 1.76 -10.43 10.62
C GLY A 26 2.27 -8.98 10.76
N PRO A 27 1.36 -8.00 10.93
CA PRO A 27 1.73 -6.60 11.17
C PRO A 27 2.79 -6.48 12.28
N GLY A 28 3.94 -5.90 11.94
CA GLY A 28 5.08 -5.81 12.86
C GLY A 28 5.36 -4.37 13.28
N PRO A 29 5.84 -4.13 14.51
CA PRO A 29 6.25 -2.79 14.95
C PRO A 29 7.41 -2.23 14.12
N ASN A 30 8.17 -3.09 13.44
CA ASN A 30 9.30 -2.72 12.58
C ASN A 30 8.93 -2.54 11.10
N ASP A 31 7.65 -2.65 10.74
CA ASP A 31 7.17 -2.41 9.38
C ASP A 31 7.34 -0.94 8.99
N ARG A 32 7.72 -0.69 7.73
CA ARG A 32 8.01 0.66 7.27
C ARG A 32 6.72 1.47 7.22
N ILE A 33 6.73 2.68 7.78
CA ILE A 33 5.65 3.65 7.58
C ILE A 33 5.83 4.28 6.19
N VAL A 34 4.80 4.16 5.36
CA VAL A 34 4.79 4.68 3.99
C VAL A 34 4.16 6.07 3.95
N ARG A 35 3.02 6.24 4.62
CA ARG A 35 2.23 7.47 4.61
C ARG A 35 1.25 7.51 5.79
N SER A 36 0.83 8.71 6.18
CA SER A 36 -0.24 8.93 7.16
C SER A 36 -1.43 9.66 6.53
N PHE A 37 -2.61 9.47 7.12
CA PHE A 37 -3.88 10.05 6.69
C PHE A 37 -4.71 10.49 7.88
N ALA A 38 -5.46 11.58 7.72
CA ALA A 38 -6.45 12.03 8.69
C ALA A 38 -7.84 11.39 8.45
N ILE A 39 -8.09 10.94 7.22
CA ILE A 39 -9.37 10.38 6.79
C ILE A 39 -9.21 8.89 6.54
N ARG A 40 -10.06 8.08 7.20
CA ARG A 40 -10.04 6.62 7.08
C ARG A 40 -10.20 6.17 5.63
N ALA A 41 -11.18 6.70 4.92
CA ALA A 41 -11.50 6.30 3.54
C ALA A 41 -10.28 6.45 2.62
N ASP A 42 -9.58 7.58 2.70
CA ASP A 42 -8.38 7.85 1.88
C ASP A 42 -7.26 6.85 2.15
N ALA A 43 -7.03 6.49 3.42
CA ALA A 43 -6.02 5.50 3.78
C ALA A 43 -6.29 4.13 3.14
N TYR A 44 -7.55 3.68 3.18
CA TYR A 44 -7.95 2.40 2.58
C TYR A 44 -7.93 2.44 1.05
N MET A 45 -8.37 3.55 0.44
CA MET A 45 -8.25 3.75 -1.00
C MET A 45 -6.78 3.66 -1.45
N HIS A 46 -5.88 4.33 -0.73
CA HIS A 46 -4.46 4.30 -1.03
C HIS A 46 -3.86 2.90 -0.92
N VAL A 47 -4.17 2.17 0.16
CA VAL A 47 -3.71 0.78 0.35
C VAL A 47 -4.23 -0.14 -0.74
N ASN A 48 -5.49 0.00 -1.16
CA ASN A 48 -6.05 -0.79 -2.25
C ASN A 48 -5.31 -0.52 -3.56
N THR A 49 -5.05 0.75 -3.88
CA THR A 49 -4.25 1.12 -5.06
C THR A 49 -2.85 0.51 -5.01
N LEU A 50 -2.16 0.61 -3.87
CA LEU A 50 -0.80 0.06 -3.69
C LEU A 50 -0.76 -1.47 -3.80
N ASN A 51 -1.74 -2.17 -3.22
CA ASN A 51 -1.78 -3.62 -3.29
C ASN A 51 -2.17 -4.11 -4.70
N THR A 52 -3.06 -3.39 -5.39
CA THR A 52 -3.46 -3.70 -6.78
C THR A 52 -2.33 -3.43 -7.77
N SER A 53 -1.62 -2.32 -7.61
CA SER A 53 -0.47 -1.99 -8.46
C SER A 53 0.75 -2.87 -8.16
N ALA A 54 0.96 -3.30 -6.93
CA ALA A 54 2.05 -4.23 -6.56
C ALA A 54 1.84 -5.67 -7.08
N THR A 55 0.60 -6.03 -7.45
CA THR A 55 0.29 -7.27 -8.19
C THR A 55 0.46 -7.15 -9.69
N ALA A 56 0.63 -5.94 -10.22
CA ALA A 56 1.02 -5.69 -11.60
C ALA A 56 2.57 -5.66 -11.67
N THR A 57 3.19 -6.82 -11.80
CA THR A 57 4.51 -6.88 -12.46
C THR A 57 4.37 -6.22 -13.84
N PRO A 58 5.27 -5.32 -14.26
CA PRO A 58 5.14 -4.58 -15.51
C PRO A 58 5.37 -5.51 -16.69
N ALA A 59 4.31 -6.15 -17.19
CA ALA A 59 4.31 -6.66 -18.54
C ALA A 59 4.19 -5.45 -19.48
N ALA A 60 5.34 -5.05 -20.02
CA ALA A 60 5.52 -4.23 -21.22
C ALA A 60 4.33 -3.36 -21.65
N THR A 61 4.45 -2.05 -21.46
CA THR A 61 3.92 -1.12 -22.46
C THR A 61 4.94 -0.01 -22.63
N THR A 62 5.95 -0.32 -23.44
CA THR A 62 6.60 0.70 -24.26
C THR A 62 5.49 1.31 -25.12
N SER A 63 4.93 2.43 -24.67
CA SER A 63 4.08 3.25 -25.51
C SER A 63 4.95 3.89 -26.58
N ASN A 64 5.13 3.18 -27.69
CA ASN A 64 5.57 3.78 -28.94
C ASN A 64 4.46 4.75 -29.37
N VAL A 65 4.73 6.04 -29.21
CA VAL A 65 3.96 7.10 -29.87
C VAL A 65 4.44 7.12 -31.33
N SER A 66 3.62 6.56 -32.23
CA SER A 66 3.75 6.84 -33.67
C SER A 66 2.74 7.91 -34.06
N LYS A 67 3.29 9.00 -34.61
CA LYS A 67 2.57 9.98 -35.46
C LYS A 67 2.21 9.34 -36.80
#